data_AF-A0A7C5PAC9-F1
#
_entry.id   AF-A0A7C5PAC9-F1
#
_cell.length_a   1.000
_cell.length_b   1.000
_cell.length_c   1.000
_cell.angle_alpha   90.00
_cell.angle_beta   90.00
_cell.angle_gamma   90.00
#
_symmetry.space_group_name_H-M   'P 1'
#
loop_
_entity.id
_entity.type
_entity.pdbx_description
1 polymer ?
#
loop_
_entity_poly.entity_id
_entity_poly.type
_entity_poly.pdbx_seq_one_letter_code
_entity_poly.pdbx_strand_id
1 'polypeptide(L)'
;MLNATIAHIARRAQPAQRRLLDIGAGNGDLIRLLRAQFPFEIAACDYTPELMRLPDQPVDIVDLNTQPLPYPAAAFDIVCLTEVIEHVEQYRQLLREVYRVLRPGGLVVISTPNILNLCSRLRFLTFGFWVLFGPLHVKDSRRYSTGGHINPVSYFYLAHALLDAGFAELQWSVDKFQRSALMPFAVLYLPIRLAAWWQLYREKHRHLTISPENLPFVEAMNAPQMLLGRTVIVSAVKEADQKMVPGEGIEPPTKGL
;
A
#
# COMPACT_ATOMS: atom_id res chain seq x y z
N MET A 1 -0.52 2.57 12.90
CA MET A 1 -1.13 2.64 11.56
C MET A 1 -2.16 3.77 11.43
N LEU A 2 -3.31 3.74 12.12
CA LEU A 2 -4.45 4.65 11.84
C LEU A 2 -4.09 6.15 11.86
N ASN A 3 -3.37 6.61 12.88
CA ASN A 3 -2.95 8.02 12.94
C ASN A 3 -2.00 8.40 11.79
N ALA A 4 -1.15 7.48 11.34
CA ALA A 4 -0.29 7.71 10.18
C ALA A 4 -1.10 7.75 8.88
N THR A 5 -2.06 6.84 8.70
CA THR A 5 -3.05 6.88 7.60
C THR A 5 -3.76 8.23 7.55
N ILE A 6 -4.28 8.69 8.69
CA ILE A 6 -4.93 10.00 8.82
C ILE A 6 -3.98 11.14 8.49
N ALA A 7 -2.71 11.07 8.92
CA ALA A 7 -1.71 12.09 8.59
C ALA A 7 -1.38 12.14 7.09
N HIS A 8 -1.46 11.01 6.38
CA HIS A 8 -1.35 11.00 4.92
C HIS A 8 -2.56 11.67 4.27
N ILE A 9 -3.78 11.37 4.74
CA ILE A 9 -5.02 11.99 4.27
C ILE A 9 -4.98 13.50 4.55
N ALA A 10 -4.68 13.93 5.77
CA ALA A 10 -4.64 15.34 6.16
C ALA A 10 -3.68 16.19 5.31
N ARG A 11 -2.55 15.61 4.89
CA ARG A 11 -1.53 16.31 4.09
C ARG A 11 -1.82 16.35 2.60
N ARG A 12 -2.56 15.36 2.08
CA ARG A 12 -2.70 15.13 0.63
C ARG A 12 -4.11 15.25 0.11
N ALA A 13 -5.12 15.14 0.97
CA ALA A 13 -6.50 15.31 0.57
C ALA A 13 -6.76 16.76 0.16
N GLN A 14 -7.41 16.96 -0.97
CA GLN A 14 -7.77 18.28 -1.47
C GLN A 14 -9.10 18.73 -0.83
N PRO A 15 -9.33 20.04 -0.59
CA PRO A 15 -10.56 20.54 0.04
C PRO A 15 -11.86 20.18 -0.70
N ALA A 16 -11.79 19.95 -2.00
CA ALA A 16 -12.93 19.54 -2.82
C ALA A 16 -13.31 18.06 -2.66
N GLN A 17 -12.43 17.24 -2.10
CA GLN A 17 -12.65 15.80 -1.93
C GLN A 17 -13.63 15.54 -0.78
N ARG A 18 -14.64 14.71 -1.06
CA ARG A 18 -15.77 14.49 -0.16
C ARG A 18 -16.03 13.01 0.07
N ARG A 19 -15.76 12.14 -0.91
CA ARG A 19 -16.14 10.73 -0.86
C ARG A 19 -14.94 9.84 -0.59
N LEU A 20 -14.99 9.10 0.51
CA LEU A 20 -13.94 8.17 0.94
C LEU A 20 -14.49 6.74 0.99
N LEU A 21 -13.73 5.78 0.48
CA LEU A 21 -14.01 4.36 0.65
C LEU A 21 -13.00 3.75 1.62
N ASP A 22 -13.48 3.05 2.64
CA ASP A 22 -12.67 2.21 3.53
C ASP A 22 -12.88 0.73 3.14
N ILE A 23 -11.85 0.12 2.54
CA ILE A 23 -11.86 -1.29 2.13
C ILE A 23 -11.30 -2.12 3.27
N GLY A 24 -12.02 -3.17 3.69
CA GLY A 24 -11.67 -3.97 4.87
C GLY A 24 -11.92 -3.19 6.16
N ALA A 25 -13.09 -2.56 6.27
CA ALA A 25 -13.39 -1.59 7.32
C ALA A 25 -13.38 -2.17 8.75
N GLY A 26 -13.47 -3.50 8.90
CA GLY A 26 -13.37 -4.20 10.19
C GLY A 26 -14.30 -3.60 11.25
N ASN A 27 -13.75 -3.22 12.40
CA ASN A 27 -14.52 -2.64 13.50
C ASN A 27 -14.95 -1.16 13.30
N GLY A 28 -14.56 -0.52 12.19
CA GLY A 28 -14.89 0.88 11.89
C GLY A 28 -14.03 1.93 12.62
N ASP A 29 -12.88 1.54 13.17
CA ASP A 29 -12.01 2.47 13.92
C ASP A 29 -11.46 3.62 13.05
N LEU A 30 -11.07 3.33 11.81
CA LEU A 30 -10.62 4.36 10.88
C LEU A 30 -11.75 5.35 10.57
N ILE A 31 -12.93 4.83 10.23
CA ILE A 31 -14.14 5.62 9.95
C ILE A 31 -14.47 6.56 11.11
N ARG A 32 -14.46 6.04 12.35
CA ARG A 32 -14.71 6.84 13.56
C ARG A 32 -13.73 8.01 13.69
N LEU A 33 -12.44 7.75 13.48
CA LEU A 33 -11.40 8.78 13.58
C LEU A 33 -11.46 9.81 12.44
N LEU A 34 -11.84 9.38 11.23
CA LEU A 34 -12.00 10.25 10.07
C LEU A 34 -13.21 11.17 10.21
N ARG A 35 -14.37 10.64 10.61
CA ARG A 35 -15.59 11.44 10.87
C ARG A 35 -15.38 12.53 11.92
N ALA A 36 -14.48 12.31 12.87
CA ALA A 36 -14.15 13.30 13.89
C ALA A 36 -13.27 14.46 13.39
N GLN A 37 -12.61 14.31 12.23
CA GLN A 37 -11.60 15.25 11.73
C GLN A 37 -11.92 15.85 10.37
N PHE A 38 -12.74 15.16 9.57
CA PHE A 38 -13.01 15.54 8.18
C PHE A 38 -14.50 15.38 7.85
N PRO A 39 -15.05 16.27 6.99
CA PRO A 39 -16.43 16.19 6.54
C PRO A 39 -16.59 15.22 5.36
N PHE A 40 -16.05 14.00 5.48
CA PHE A 40 -16.14 12.98 4.43
C PHE A 40 -17.45 12.17 4.50
N GLU A 41 -18.02 11.87 3.34
CA GLU A 41 -18.98 10.80 3.14
C GLU A 41 -18.19 9.48 3.00
N ILE A 42 -18.31 8.60 3.99
CA ILE A 42 -17.49 7.39 4.10
C ILE A 42 -18.33 6.15 3.74
N ALA A 43 -18.01 5.54 2.61
CA ALA A 43 -18.45 4.19 2.26
C ALA A 43 -17.49 3.16 2.88
N ALA A 44 -18.00 1.96 3.16
CA ALA A 44 -17.24 0.89 3.78
C ALA A 44 -17.61 -0.44 3.13
N CYS A 45 -16.61 -1.27 2.85
CA CYS A 45 -16.84 -2.65 2.42
C CYS A 45 -15.97 -3.64 3.19
N ASP A 46 -16.49 -4.83 3.42
CA ASP A 46 -15.80 -5.93 4.10
C ASP A 46 -16.40 -7.27 3.66
N TYR A 47 -15.73 -8.40 3.93
CA TYR A 47 -16.27 -9.73 3.60
C TYR A 47 -17.43 -10.14 4.54
N THR A 48 -17.58 -9.46 5.68
CA THR A 48 -18.67 -9.65 6.63
C THR A 48 -19.06 -8.31 7.29
N PRO A 49 -20.36 -8.03 7.49
CA PRO A 49 -20.79 -6.85 8.24
C PRO A 49 -20.63 -7.02 9.75
N GLU A 50 -20.44 -8.25 10.25
CA GLU A 50 -20.43 -8.59 11.68
C GLU A 50 -19.30 -7.93 12.48
N LEU A 51 -18.24 -7.52 11.80
CA LEU A 51 -17.11 -6.83 12.44
C LEU A 51 -17.47 -5.38 12.80
N MET A 52 -18.38 -4.74 12.06
CA MET A 52 -18.66 -3.32 12.19
C MET A 52 -19.34 -3.00 13.53
N ARG A 53 -18.74 -2.08 14.29
CA ARG A 53 -19.26 -1.66 15.62
C ARG A 53 -19.94 -0.29 15.60
N LEU A 54 -19.88 0.43 14.48
CA LEU A 54 -20.55 1.70 14.32
C LEU A 54 -22.00 1.45 13.87
N PRO A 55 -23.02 1.80 14.69
CA PRO A 55 -24.41 1.44 14.42
C PRO A 55 -24.96 2.05 13.12
N ASP A 56 -24.52 3.26 12.77
CA ASP A 56 -24.99 4.00 11.59
C ASP A 56 -24.02 3.89 10.40
N GLN A 57 -23.18 2.86 10.35
CA GLN A 57 -22.27 2.63 9.23
C GLN A 57 -22.74 1.43 8.40
N PRO A 58 -23.34 1.65 7.23
CA PRO A 58 -23.58 0.56 6.30
C PRO A 58 -22.25 -0.03 5.82
N VAL A 59 -22.24 -1.35 5.61
CA VAL A 59 -21.10 -2.10 5.07
C VAL A 59 -21.56 -2.88 3.85
N ASP A 60 -20.97 -2.58 2.71
CA ASP A 60 -21.17 -3.36 1.49
C ASP A 60 -20.37 -4.68 1.60
N ILE A 61 -21.05 -5.80 1.41
CA ILE A 61 -20.42 -7.12 1.56
C ILE A 61 -19.70 -7.47 0.26
N VAL A 62 -18.39 -7.71 0.33
CA VAL A 62 -17.55 -8.12 -0.81
C VAL A 62 -16.42 -9.04 -0.37
N ASP A 63 -16.27 -10.18 -1.06
CA ASP A 63 -15.09 -11.04 -0.92
C ASP A 63 -14.04 -10.65 -1.98
N LEU A 64 -13.02 -9.90 -1.56
CA LEU A 64 -11.97 -9.36 -2.43
C LEU A 64 -11.13 -10.44 -3.14
N ASN A 65 -11.22 -11.71 -2.73
CA ASN A 65 -10.55 -12.81 -3.42
C ASN A 65 -11.37 -13.37 -4.59
N THR A 66 -12.68 -13.13 -4.61
CA THR A 66 -13.59 -13.75 -5.59
C THR A 66 -14.40 -12.74 -6.39
N GLN A 67 -14.50 -11.48 -5.93
CA GLN A 67 -15.38 -10.46 -6.49
C GLN A 67 -14.63 -9.14 -6.73
N PRO A 68 -14.99 -8.38 -7.79
CA PRO A 68 -14.55 -7.01 -7.96
C PRO A 68 -15.22 -6.07 -6.93
N LEU A 69 -14.72 -4.85 -6.80
CA LEU A 69 -15.34 -3.86 -5.91
C LEU A 69 -16.73 -3.48 -6.45
N PRO A 70 -17.79 -3.46 -5.61
CA PRO A 70 -19.18 -3.24 -6.02
C PRO A 70 -19.51 -1.76 -6.30
N TYR A 71 -18.54 -1.01 -6.81
CA TYR A 71 -18.63 0.44 -7.02
C TYR A 71 -18.34 0.78 -8.48
N PRO A 72 -18.98 1.82 -9.04
CA PRO A 72 -18.68 2.29 -10.39
C PRO A 72 -17.27 2.88 -10.46
N ALA A 73 -16.74 3.04 -11.68
CA ALA A 73 -15.48 3.74 -11.89
C ALA A 73 -15.60 5.21 -11.44
N ALA A 74 -14.50 5.79 -10.95
CA ALA A 74 -14.43 7.19 -10.52
C ALA A 74 -15.52 7.60 -9.48
N ALA A 75 -15.86 6.68 -8.57
CA ALA A 75 -16.85 6.89 -7.52
C ALA A 75 -16.29 7.65 -6.29
N PHE A 76 -15.01 7.48 -6.01
CA PHE A 76 -14.38 7.95 -4.77
C PHE A 76 -13.23 8.92 -5.03
N ASP A 77 -13.05 9.86 -4.11
CA ASP A 77 -11.92 10.78 -4.09
C ASP A 77 -10.74 10.19 -3.33
N ILE A 78 -11.02 9.40 -2.28
CA ILE A 78 -10.02 8.78 -1.42
C ILE A 78 -10.39 7.31 -1.20
N VAL A 79 -9.41 6.40 -1.28
CA VAL A 79 -9.58 4.99 -0.92
C VAL A 79 -8.54 4.60 0.13
N CYS A 80 -8.99 3.97 1.20
CA CYS A 80 -8.14 3.44 2.26
C CYS A 80 -8.15 1.90 2.25
N LEU A 81 -6.97 1.30 2.47
CA LEU A 81 -6.79 -0.13 2.71
C LEU A 81 -5.88 -0.30 3.93
N THR A 82 -6.44 -0.45 5.14
CA THR A 82 -5.61 -0.56 6.35
C THR A 82 -5.49 -1.99 6.84
N GLU A 83 -4.28 -2.57 6.76
CA GLU A 83 -4.02 -3.98 7.10
C GLU A 83 -4.98 -4.92 6.32
N VAL A 84 -4.96 -4.81 4.98
CA VAL A 84 -5.84 -5.60 4.09
C VAL A 84 -5.06 -6.37 3.04
N ILE A 85 -4.07 -5.74 2.40
CA ILE A 85 -3.40 -6.30 1.22
C ILE A 85 -2.68 -7.63 1.52
N GLU A 86 -2.27 -7.84 2.77
CA GLU A 86 -1.61 -9.04 3.27
C GLU A 86 -2.56 -10.23 3.47
N HIS A 87 -3.87 -9.98 3.43
CA HIS A 87 -4.95 -10.96 3.55
C HIS A 87 -5.56 -11.35 2.19
N VAL A 88 -5.21 -10.64 1.11
CA VAL A 88 -5.80 -10.83 -0.22
C VAL A 88 -4.85 -11.60 -1.12
N GLU A 89 -5.31 -12.69 -1.73
CA GLU A 89 -4.53 -13.56 -2.61
C GLU A 89 -3.96 -12.81 -3.81
N GLN A 90 -4.81 -12.00 -4.47
CA GLN A 90 -4.50 -11.27 -5.70
C GLN A 90 -4.45 -9.76 -5.48
N TYR A 91 -3.60 -9.30 -4.55
CA TYR A 91 -3.52 -7.88 -4.18
C TYR A 91 -3.26 -6.94 -5.38
N ARG A 92 -2.55 -7.39 -6.43
CA ARG A 92 -2.36 -6.60 -7.67
C ARG A 92 -3.67 -6.33 -8.41
N GLN A 93 -4.58 -7.31 -8.47
CA GLN A 93 -5.90 -7.14 -9.07
C GLN A 93 -6.73 -6.16 -8.24
N LEU A 94 -6.68 -6.27 -6.90
CA LEU A 94 -7.32 -5.30 -6.01
C LEU A 94 -6.82 -3.87 -6.26
N LEU A 95 -5.51 -3.65 -6.43
CA LEU A 95 -4.97 -2.32 -6.72
C LEU A 95 -5.46 -1.75 -8.06
N ARG A 96 -5.69 -2.58 -9.08
CA ARG A 96 -6.32 -2.15 -10.34
C ARG A 96 -7.79 -1.77 -10.15
N GLU A 97 -8.52 -2.50 -9.31
CA GLU A 97 -9.90 -2.15 -8.93
C GLU A 97 -9.94 -0.85 -8.12
N VAL A 98 -9.00 -0.65 -7.20
CA VAL A 98 -8.85 0.61 -6.45
C VAL A 98 -8.57 1.77 -7.42
N TYR A 99 -7.69 1.58 -8.39
CA TYR A 99 -7.45 2.56 -9.44
C TYR A 99 -8.72 2.86 -10.25
N ARG A 100 -9.51 1.84 -10.61
CA ARG A 100 -10.78 2.00 -11.34
C ARG A 100 -11.78 2.86 -10.57
N VAL A 101 -12.01 2.56 -9.30
CA VAL A 101 -13.03 3.26 -8.48
C VAL A 101 -12.59 4.65 -8.04
N LEU A 102 -11.29 4.94 -8.03
CA LEU A 102 -10.77 6.29 -7.78
C LEU A 102 -11.03 7.25 -8.94
N ARG A 103 -11.40 8.47 -8.62
CA ARG A 103 -11.44 9.59 -9.55
C ARG A 103 -10.04 9.98 -10.01
N PRO A 104 -9.89 10.57 -11.20
CA PRO A 104 -8.64 11.23 -11.58
C PRO A 104 -8.27 12.29 -10.54
N GLY A 105 -7.01 12.32 -10.09
CA GLY A 105 -6.55 13.11 -8.94
C GLY A 105 -6.89 12.53 -7.57
N GLY A 106 -7.50 11.34 -7.51
CA GLY A 106 -7.88 10.66 -6.27
C GLY A 106 -6.69 10.05 -5.53
N LEU A 107 -6.82 9.94 -4.21
CA LEU A 107 -5.77 9.47 -3.29
C LEU A 107 -6.02 8.04 -2.84
N VAL A 108 -5.03 7.16 -2.94
CA VAL A 108 -5.03 5.87 -2.23
C VAL A 108 -4.11 5.95 -1.02
N VAL A 109 -4.51 5.37 0.11
CA VAL A 109 -3.66 5.18 1.31
C VAL A 109 -3.75 3.73 1.79
N ILE A 110 -2.61 3.07 1.87
CA ILE A 110 -2.49 1.64 2.17
C ILE A 110 -1.58 1.46 3.37
N SER A 111 -1.94 0.60 4.33
CA SER A 111 -1.03 0.11 5.35
C SER A 111 -0.86 -1.41 5.28
N THR A 112 0.35 -1.86 5.60
CA THR A 112 0.70 -3.29 5.67
C THR A 112 1.83 -3.52 6.68
N PRO A 113 1.88 -4.70 7.34
CA PRO A 113 2.99 -5.09 8.18
C PRO A 113 4.35 -4.94 7.49
N ASN A 114 5.32 -4.36 8.18
CA ASN A 114 6.66 -4.16 7.63
C ASN A 114 7.54 -5.41 7.77
N ILE A 115 7.58 -6.26 6.75
CA ILE A 115 8.47 -7.43 6.74
C ILE A 115 9.96 -7.06 6.62
N LEU A 116 10.27 -5.82 6.27
CA LEU A 116 11.65 -5.33 6.06
C LEU A 116 12.27 -4.75 7.33
N ASN A 117 11.54 -4.64 8.44
CA ASN A 117 12.12 -4.19 9.70
C ASN A 117 13.15 -5.19 10.25
N LEU A 118 14.04 -4.71 11.09
CA LEU A 118 15.20 -5.48 11.53
C LEU A 118 14.82 -6.71 12.36
N CYS A 119 13.77 -6.60 13.19
CA CYS A 119 13.23 -7.74 13.92
C CYS A 119 12.70 -8.83 12.96
N SER A 120 12.03 -8.46 11.88
CA SER A 120 11.50 -9.38 10.86
C SER A 120 12.61 -10.03 10.05
N ARG A 121 13.64 -9.27 9.67
CA ARG A 121 14.82 -9.81 8.97
C ARG A 121 15.59 -10.80 9.84
N LEU A 122 15.80 -10.48 11.11
CA LEU A 122 16.49 -11.38 12.04
C LEU A 122 15.66 -12.64 12.32
N ARG A 123 14.35 -12.51 12.51
CA ARG A 123 13.46 -13.67 12.66
C ARG A 123 13.45 -14.53 11.40
N PHE A 124 13.43 -13.92 10.20
CA PHE A 124 13.53 -14.66 8.96
C PHE A 124 14.86 -15.42 8.86
N LEU A 125 15.97 -14.78 9.23
CA LEU A 125 17.29 -15.41 9.21
C LEU A 125 17.40 -16.59 10.20
N THR A 126 16.80 -16.48 11.39
CA THR A 126 16.94 -17.50 12.45
C THR A 126 15.85 -18.57 12.43
N PHE A 127 14.66 -18.24 11.93
CA PHE A 127 13.47 -19.10 12.02
C PHE A 127 12.80 -19.36 10.66
N GLY A 128 13.19 -18.67 9.59
CA GLY A 128 12.64 -18.84 8.24
C GLY A 128 11.33 -18.09 7.98
N PHE A 129 10.81 -17.33 8.95
CA PHE A 129 9.53 -16.62 8.87
C PHE A 129 9.64 -15.16 9.30
N TRP A 130 8.93 -14.26 8.63
CA TRP A 130 8.84 -12.86 9.08
C TRP A 130 7.97 -12.73 10.33
N VAL A 131 8.09 -11.61 11.04
CA VAL A 131 7.18 -11.29 12.14
C VAL A 131 5.78 -11.10 11.55
N LEU A 132 4.77 -11.69 12.20
CA LEU A 132 3.37 -11.76 11.74
C LEU A 132 3.07 -12.69 10.54
N PHE A 133 4.09 -13.26 9.87
CA PHE A 133 3.94 -14.24 8.79
C PHE A 133 4.55 -15.58 9.20
N GLY A 134 3.94 -16.22 10.20
CA GLY A 134 4.37 -17.52 10.71
C GLY A 134 3.90 -18.71 9.84
N PRO A 135 4.22 -19.95 10.27
CA PRO A 135 3.70 -21.13 9.60
C PRO A 135 2.16 -21.12 9.63
N LEU A 136 1.55 -21.20 8.44
CA LEU A 136 0.11 -21.27 8.28
C LEU A 136 -0.42 -22.66 8.65
N HIS A 137 -1.62 -22.72 9.20
CA HIS A 137 -2.28 -23.99 9.51
C HIS A 137 -2.74 -24.67 8.20
N VAL A 138 -2.41 -25.95 8.05
CA VAL A 138 -2.86 -26.76 6.91
C VAL A 138 -4.31 -27.20 7.17
N LYS A 139 -5.21 -26.94 6.21
CA LYS A 139 -6.66 -27.28 6.26
C LYS A 139 -7.49 -26.55 7.33
N ASP A 140 -6.98 -25.46 7.92
CA ASP A 140 -7.78 -24.61 8.80
C ASP A 140 -8.24 -23.37 8.03
N SER A 141 -9.50 -23.37 7.60
CA SER A 141 -10.11 -22.29 6.80
C SER A 141 -10.75 -21.19 7.65
N ARG A 142 -10.42 -21.10 8.95
CA ARG A 142 -10.99 -20.06 9.83
C ARG A 142 -10.49 -18.67 9.43
N ARG A 143 -11.30 -17.98 8.62
CA ARG A 143 -11.15 -16.58 8.18
C ARG A 143 -11.01 -15.56 9.33
N TYR A 144 -11.35 -15.95 10.56
CA TYR A 144 -11.43 -15.08 11.75
C TYR A 144 -10.20 -15.11 12.68
N SER A 145 -9.07 -15.64 12.24
CA SER A 145 -7.84 -15.69 13.04
C SER A 145 -6.84 -14.64 12.58
N THR A 146 -6.13 -14.03 13.53
CA THR A 146 -4.90 -13.24 13.31
C THR A 146 -3.78 -14.00 12.57
N GLY A 147 -4.01 -15.28 12.20
CA GLY A 147 -3.23 -16.08 11.26
C GLY A 147 -3.60 -15.92 9.77
N GLY A 148 -4.42 -14.94 9.39
CA GLY A 148 -4.83 -14.69 7.99
C GLY A 148 -3.80 -13.98 7.11
N HIS A 149 -2.59 -13.70 7.60
CA HIS A 149 -1.53 -13.09 6.78
C HIS A 149 -0.95 -14.11 5.81
N ILE A 150 -1.50 -14.15 4.60
CA ILE A 150 -1.10 -15.10 3.56
C ILE A 150 -0.03 -14.53 2.64
N ASN A 151 0.07 -13.20 2.54
CA ASN A 151 0.93 -12.52 1.57
C ASN A 151 1.91 -11.53 2.25
N PRO A 152 3.21 -11.88 2.39
CA PRO A 152 4.24 -10.98 2.88
C PRO A 152 4.66 -10.00 1.78
N VAL A 153 3.87 -8.94 1.58
CA VAL A 153 4.15 -7.91 0.56
C VAL A 153 5.23 -6.95 1.07
N SER A 154 6.37 -6.90 0.37
CA SER A 154 7.42 -5.90 0.67
C SER A 154 7.03 -4.52 0.13
N TYR A 155 7.61 -3.46 0.73
CA TYR A 155 7.40 -2.09 0.25
C TYR A 155 7.68 -1.93 -1.25
N PHE A 156 8.78 -2.51 -1.75
CA PHE A 156 9.14 -2.41 -3.17
C PHE A 156 8.06 -3.03 -4.07
N TYR A 157 7.54 -4.21 -3.73
CA TYR A 157 6.52 -4.86 -4.54
C TYR A 157 5.16 -4.18 -4.45
N LEU A 158 4.85 -3.54 -3.32
CA LEU A 158 3.68 -2.68 -3.20
C LEU A 158 3.82 -1.43 -4.07
N ALA A 159 4.96 -0.73 -3.98
CA ALA A 159 5.25 0.45 -4.79
C ALA A 159 5.22 0.13 -6.28
N HIS A 160 5.85 -0.97 -6.70
CA HIS A 160 5.79 -1.47 -8.06
C HIS A 160 4.35 -1.76 -8.49
N ALA A 161 3.55 -2.44 -7.66
CA ALA A 161 2.19 -2.79 -8.03
C ALA A 161 1.27 -1.56 -8.17
N LEU A 162 1.51 -0.51 -7.37
CA LEU A 162 0.84 0.78 -7.51
C LEU A 162 1.22 1.47 -8.82
N LEU A 163 2.52 1.56 -9.13
CA LEU A 163 3.00 2.14 -10.38
C LEU A 163 2.47 1.37 -11.61
N ASP A 164 2.49 0.04 -11.56
CA ASP A 164 1.96 -0.85 -12.60
C ASP A 164 0.45 -0.69 -12.81
N ALA A 165 -0.29 -0.31 -11.76
CA ALA A 165 -1.72 0.01 -11.85
C ALA A 165 -1.98 1.44 -12.38
N GLY A 166 -0.95 2.26 -12.59
CA GLY A 166 -1.05 3.63 -13.11
C GLY A 166 -1.06 4.73 -12.04
N PHE A 167 -0.75 4.42 -10.78
CA PHE A 167 -0.59 5.44 -9.74
C PHE A 167 0.74 6.19 -9.87
N ALA A 168 0.77 7.43 -9.40
CA ALA A 168 1.96 8.27 -9.35
C ALA A 168 2.14 8.95 -7.97
N GLU A 169 3.19 9.75 -7.85
CA GLU A 169 3.53 10.52 -6.65
C GLU A 169 3.52 9.70 -5.34
N LEU A 170 4.14 8.51 -5.37
CA LEU A 170 4.20 7.63 -4.21
C LEU A 170 4.94 8.33 -3.05
N GLN A 171 4.31 8.30 -1.88
CA GLN A 171 4.91 8.68 -0.61
C GLN A 171 4.72 7.56 0.38
N TRP A 172 5.69 7.34 1.24
CA TRP A 172 5.59 6.34 2.30
C TRP A 172 6.03 6.91 3.65
N SER A 173 5.53 6.30 4.71
CA SER A 173 5.98 6.53 6.08
C SER A 173 5.85 5.24 6.89
N VAL A 174 6.23 5.29 8.15
CA VAL A 174 6.01 4.22 9.11
C VAL A 174 5.28 4.75 10.33
N ASP A 175 4.53 3.90 11.01
CA ASP A 175 3.70 4.34 12.13
C ASP A 175 4.48 4.59 13.43
N LYS A 176 5.17 3.57 13.94
CA LYS A 176 5.87 3.57 15.21
C LYS A 176 7.18 2.81 15.07
N PHE A 177 8.21 3.29 15.75
CA PHE A 177 9.46 2.56 15.84
C PHE A 177 9.37 1.45 16.90
N GLN A 178 9.87 0.28 16.55
CA GLN A 178 9.98 -0.84 17.46
C GLN A 178 11.17 -0.64 18.37
N ARG A 179 10.93 -0.48 19.68
CA ARG A 179 12.01 -0.37 20.68
C ARG A 179 12.94 -1.58 20.65
N SER A 180 12.39 -2.77 20.40
CA SER A 180 13.15 -4.02 20.24
C SER A 180 14.11 -4.01 19.04
N ALA A 181 13.88 -3.15 18.04
CA ALA A 181 14.75 -3.03 16.88
C ALA A 181 15.95 -2.09 17.13
N LEU A 182 15.95 -1.28 18.20
CA LEU A 182 17.00 -0.27 18.45
C LEU A 182 18.38 -0.88 18.71
N MET A 183 18.45 -1.93 19.55
CA MET A 183 19.74 -2.57 19.85
C MET A 183 20.30 -3.31 18.63
N PRO A 184 19.53 -4.15 17.91
CA PRO A 184 19.98 -4.69 16.63
C PRO A 184 20.38 -3.61 15.63
N PHE A 185 19.66 -2.47 15.59
CA PHE A 185 19.96 -1.38 14.66
C PHE A 185 21.31 -0.75 14.95
N ALA A 186 21.62 -0.48 16.22
CA ALA A 186 22.90 0.08 16.63
C ALA A 186 24.10 -0.80 16.20
N VAL A 187 23.92 -2.13 16.20
CA VAL A 187 24.97 -3.09 15.85
C VAL A 187 25.03 -3.35 14.34
N LEU A 188 23.87 -3.53 13.69
CA LEU A 188 23.80 -4.06 12.33
C LEU A 188 23.65 -3.00 11.25
N TYR A 189 23.32 -1.75 11.58
CA TYR A 189 23.06 -0.72 10.58
C TYR A 189 24.25 -0.46 9.64
N LEU A 190 25.47 -0.31 10.19
CA LEU A 190 26.67 -0.09 9.38
C LEU A 190 27.00 -1.30 8.49
N PRO A 191 27.06 -2.55 9.01
CA PRO A 191 27.20 -3.74 8.17
C PRO A 191 26.15 -3.83 7.06
N ILE A 192 24.87 -3.59 7.38
CA ILE A 192 23.78 -3.60 6.40
C ILE A 192 24.02 -2.56 5.31
N ARG A 193 24.43 -1.34 5.67
CA ARG A 193 24.71 -0.25 4.71
C ARG A 193 25.85 -0.60 3.76
N LEU A 194 26.94 -1.18 4.26
CA LEU A 194 28.07 -1.61 3.44
C LEU A 194 27.67 -2.76 2.50
N ALA A 195 26.97 -3.77 3.01
CA ALA A 195 26.49 -4.89 2.22
C ALA A 195 25.48 -4.44 1.15
N ALA A 196 24.55 -3.55 1.51
CA ALA A 196 23.55 -3.00 0.59
C ALA A 196 24.20 -2.15 -0.51
N TRP A 197 25.21 -1.33 -0.18
CA TRP A 197 25.97 -0.58 -1.17
C TRP A 197 26.66 -1.52 -2.17
N TRP A 198 27.32 -2.57 -1.68
CA TRP A 198 27.96 -3.57 -2.54
C TRP A 198 26.97 -4.32 -3.42
N GLN A 199 25.82 -4.70 -2.88
CA GLN A 199 24.74 -5.36 -3.63
C GLN A 199 24.16 -4.42 -4.69
N LEU A 200 23.89 -3.16 -4.34
CA LEU A 200 23.39 -2.16 -5.29
C LEU A 200 24.39 -1.92 -6.43
N TYR A 201 25.69 -1.89 -6.13
CA TYR A 201 26.74 -1.82 -7.15
C TYR A 201 26.67 -3.02 -8.11
N ARG A 202 26.51 -4.24 -7.59
CA ARG A 202 26.37 -5.44 -8.43
C ARG A 202 25.09 -5.43 -9.26
N GLU A 203 23.96 -5.06 -8.68
CA GLU A 203 22.68 -4.96 -9.39
C GLU A 203 22.75 -3.93 -10.52
N LYS A 204 23.41 -2.79 -10.28
CA LYS A 204 23.58 -1.71 -11.27
C LYS A 204 24.54 -2.09 -12.41
N HIS A 205 25.65 -2.76 -12.12
CA HIS A 205 26.73 -2.96 -13.10
C HIS A 205 26.82 -4.37 -13.69
N ARG A 206 26.25 -5.39 -13.03
CA ARG A 206 26.27 -6.78 -13.50
C ARG A 206 24.90 -7.29 -13.93
N HIS A 207 23.86 -7.01 -13.15
CA HIS A 207 22.53 -7.55 -13.39
C HIS A 207 21.61 -6.59 -14.15
N LEU A 208 21.96 -5.29 -14.22
CA LEU A 208 21.22 -4.24 -14.95
C LEU A 208 19.75 -4.14 -14.53
N THR A 209 19.46 -4.43 -13.26
CA THR A 209 18.10 -4.43 -12.68
C THR A 209 17.72 -3.08 -12.08
N ILE A 210 18.68 -2.17 -11.93
CA ILE A 210 18.49 -0.85 -11.32
C ILE A 210 18.35 0.22 -12.39
N SER A 211 17.24 0.94 -12.34
CA SER A 211 16.94 2.08 -13.20
C SER A 211 16.74 3.34 -12.35
N PRO A 212 16.85 4.56 -12.93
CA PRO A 212 16.55 5.80 -12.21
C PRO A 212 15.14 5.80 -11.59
N GLU A 213 14.19 5.13 -12.23
CA GLU A 213 12.79 5.07 -11.81
C GLU A 213 12.60 4.14 -10.60
N ASN A 214 13.35 3.04 -10.51
CA ASN A 214 13.18 2.08 -9.42
C ASN A 214 14.13 2.28 -8.22
N LEU A 215 15.26 2.97 -8.43
CA LEU A 215 16.31 3.18 -7.44
C LEU A 215 15.80 3.77 -6.11
N PRO A 216 14.92 4.80 -6.09
CA PRO A 216 14.41 5.35 -4.84
C PRO A 216 13.67 4.32 -3.98
N PHE A 217 12.95 3.38 -4.61
CA PHE A 217 12.23 2.32 -3.91
C PHE A 217 13.17 1.24 -3.37
N VAL A 218 14.25 0.95 -4.09
CA VAL A 218 15.29 0.02 -3.65
C VAL A 218 16.04 0.57 -2.44
N GLU A 219 16.44 1.84 -2.48
CA GLU A 219 17.15 2.50 -1.39
C GLU A 219 16.29 2.60 -0.12
N ALA A 220 14.99 2.88 -0.28
CA ALA A 220 14.03 2.94 0.82
C ALA A 220 13.99 1.65 1.66
N MET A 221 14.27 0.47 1.06
CA MET A 221 14.25 -0.81 1.79
C MET A 221 15.23 -0.85 2.96
N ASN A 222 16.34 -0.11 2.91
CA ASN A 222 17.35 -0.05 3.97
C ASN A 222 17.41 1.32 4.67
N ALA A 223 16.42 2.19 4.44
CA ALA A 223 16.33 3.46 5.16
C ALA A 223 16.14 3.21 6.66
N PRO A 224 16.69 4.07 7.55
CA PRO A 224 16.55 3.90 9.00
C PRO A 224 15.10 3.73 9.47
N GLN A 225 14.18 4.50 8.89
CA GLN A 225 12.75 4.43 9.21
C GLN A 225 12.15 3.07 8.81
N MET A 226 12.57 2.51 7.68
CA MET A 226 12.12 1.19 7.21
C MET A 226 12.68 0.07 8.12
N LEU A 227 13.92 0.18 8.57
CA LEU A 227 14.54 -0.81 9.45
C LEU A 227 13.93 -0.83 10.86
N LEU A 228 13.38 0.30 11.33
CA LEU A 228 12.84 0.47 12.68
C LEU A 228 11.31 0.41 12.74
N GLY A 229 10.61 0.69 11.64
CA GLY A 229 9.16 0.84 11.60
C GLY A 229 8.39 -0.48 11.68
N ARG A 230 7.27 -0.51 12.41
CA ARG A 230 6.43 -1.71 12.54
C ARG A 230 5.52 -1.95 11.33
N THR A 231 4.83 -0.91 10.88
CA THR A 231 3.89 -0.96 9.74
C THR A 231 4.32 0.11 8.74
N VAL A 232 4.30 -0.23 7.45
CA VAL A 232 4.52 0.73 6.37
C VAL A 232 3.18 1.30 5.94
N ILE A 233 3.12 2.61 5.73
CA ILE A 233 1.99 3.30 5.14
C ILE A 233 2.46 3.85 3.80
N VAL A 234 1.75 3.55 2.72
CA VAL A 234 2.03 4.05 1.37
C VAL A 234 0.81 4.82 0.89
N SER A 235 1.03 6.00 0.33
CA SER A 235 -0.01 6.77 -0.35
C SER A 235 0.43 7.11 -1.76
N ALA A 236 -0.50 7.06 -2.71
CA ALA A 236 -0.25 7.40 -4.11
C ALA A 236 -1.47 8.11 -4.70
N VAL A 237 -1.29 8.80 -5.82
CA VAL A 237 -2.35 9.55 -6.49
C VAL A 237 -2.62 8.90 -7.84
N LYS A 238 -3.90 8.78 -8.20
CA LYS A 238 -4.29 8.45 -9.57
C LYS A 238 -4.08 9.71 -10.41
N GLU A 239 -3.17 9.70 -11.38
CA GLU A 239 -2.94 10.86 -12.22
C GLU A 239 -4.25 11.32 -12.87
N ALA A 240 -4.42 12.64 -12.96
CA ALA A 240 -5.49 13.18 -13.77
C ALA A 240 -5.21 12.78 -15.23
N ASP A 241 -6.21 12.28 -15.96
CA ASP A 241 -6.07 12.14 -17.42
C ASP A 241 -5.62 13.52 -17.93
N GLN A 242 -4.38 13.61 -18.39
CA GLN A 242 -3.93 14.77 -19.13
C GLN A 242 -4.93 14.87 -20.28
N LYS A 243 -5.70 15.96 -20.35
CA LYS A 243 -6.57 16.24 -21.48
C LYS A 243 -5.78 15.87 -22.73
N MET A 244 -6.25 14.90 -23.51
CA MET A 244 -5.78 14.71 -24.87
C MET A 244 -5.86 16.09 -25.52
N VAL A 245 -4.72 16.73 -25.72
CA VAL A 245 -4.61 17.83 -26.66
C VAL A 245 -5.00 17.19 -28.00
N PRO A 246 -6.05 17.67 -28.69
CA PRO A 246 -6.39 17.14 -30.01
C PRO A 246 -5.12 17.23 -30.86
N GLY A 247 -4.66 16.08 -31.36
CA GLY A 247 -3.41 15.99 -32.09
C GLY A 247 -3.35 17.01 -33.22
N GLU A 248 -2.26 17.77 -33.26
CA GLU A 248 -1.83 18.38 -34.51
C GLU A 248 -1.62 17.23 -35.50
N GLY A 249 -2.47 17.21 -36.54
CA GLY A 249 -2.42 16.24 -37.60
C GLY A 249 -1.05 16.28 -38.25
N ILE A 250 -0.29 15.20 -38.11
CA ILE A 250 0.90 14.95 -38.91
C ILE A 250 0.40 14.63 -40.32
N GLU A 251 0.45 15.62 -41.21
CA GLU A 251 0.27 15.40 -42.65
C GLU A 251 1.29 14.35 -43.13
N PRO A 252 0.87 13.36 -43.93
CA PRO A 252 1.79 12.39 -44.48
C PRO A 252 2.73 13.06 -45.50
N PRO A 253 4.00 12.62 -45.60
CA PRO A 253 4.98 13.23 -46.48
C PRO A 253 4.56 13.05 -47.95
N THR A 254 4.51 14.18 -48.66
CA THR A 254 4.34 14.26 -50.10
C THR A 254 5.46 13.48 -50.80
N LYS A 255 5.08 12.45 -51.57
CA LYS A 255 6.00 11.80 -52.52
C LYS A 255 6.23 12.76 -53.69
N GLY A 256 7.39 13.41 -53.71
CA GLY A 256 7.94 14.10 -54.89
C GLY A 256 8.56 13.09 -55.86
N LEU A 257 8.24 13.27 -57.14
CA LEU A 257 8.81 12.61 -58.32
C LEU A 257 10.31 12.89 -58.48
#